data_AF-A0A7Y2ZR36-F1
#
_entry.id   AF-A0A7Y2ZR36-F1
#
_cell.length_a   1.000
_cell.length_b   1.000
_cell.length_c   1.000
_cell.angle_alpha   90.00
_cell.angle_beta   90.00
_cell.angle_gamma   90.00
#
_symmetry.space_group_name_H-M   'P 1'
#
loop_
_entity.id
_entity.type
_entity.pdbx_description
1 polymer ?
#
loop_
_entity_poly.entity_id
_entity_poly.type
_entity_poly.pdbx_seq_one_letter_code
_entity_poly.pdbx_strand_id
1 'polypeptide(L)'
;MEQHTEQHFDDLIKKVIKDAPIEKPTLEFTSNVMDSIEMNSQKKIVYKPLISKIGWFAIITILSGISIYMMISNNENSLVLDALDFSIVSNNGLVEILSGIKFTKIFGYAVCFFGIAWLIQVSVLKNYFNNRLQY
;
A
#
# COMPACT_ATOMS: atom_id res chain seq x y z
N MET A 1 21.07 68.66 9.86
CA MET A 1 21.80 68.62 8.57
C MET A 1 21.94 67.20 8.01
N GLU A 2 21.69 66.15 8.79
CA GLU A 2 21.88 64.75 8.36
C GLU A 2 20.73 64.18 7.50
N GLN A 3 19.48 64.65 7.68
CA GLN A 3 18.31 64.10 6.96
C GLN A 3 18.30 64.36 5.44
N HIS A 4 18.93 65.45 4.99
CA HIS A 4 18.99 65.78 3.55
C HIS A 4 19.99 64.90 2.79
N THR A 5 21.00 64.35 3.49
CA THR A 5 22.00 63.46 2.89
C THR A 5 21.40 62.07 2.63
N GLU A 6 20.63 61.53 3.59
CA GLU A 6 19.98 60.22 3.48
C GLU A 6 18.97 60.16 2.32
N GLN A 7 18.15 61.22 2.16
CA GLN A 7 17.19 61.31 1.06
C GLN A 7 17.88 61.33 -0.31
N HIS A 8 19.03 62.00 -0.40
CA HIS A 8 19.79 62.08 -1.64
C HIS A 8 20.42 60.73 -1.99
N PHE A 9 20.83 59.94 -1.00
CA PHE A 9 21.31 58.57 -1.21
C PHE A 9 20.19 57.63 -1.66
N ASP A 10 19.01 57.72 -1.06
CA ASP A 10 17.85 56.90 -1.43
C ASP A 10 17.39 57.19 -2.87
N ASP A 11 17.36 58.46 -3.28
CA ASP A 11 17.05 58.86 -4.65
C ASP A 11 18.10 58.37 -5.67
N LEU A 12 19.38 58.33 -5.28
CA LEU A 12 20.44 57.77 -6.11
C LEU A 12 20.30 56.25 -6.27
N ILE A 13 20.04 55.52 -5.18
CA ILE A 13 19.81 54.07 -5.20
C ILE A 13 18.58 53.75 -6.05
N LYS A 14 17.49 54.51 -5.88
CA LYS A 14 16.26 54.32 -6.64
C LYS A 14 16.44 54.59 -8.14
N LYS A 15 17.26 55.58 -8.50
CA LYS A 15 17.62 55.83 -9.91
C LYS A 15 18.46 54.69 -10.48
N VAL A 16 19.46 54.20 -9.75
CA VAL A 16 20.30 53.06 -10.17
C VAL A 16 19.48 51.79 -10.37
N ILE A 17 18.55 51.48 -9.46
CA ILE A 17 17.67 50.30 -9.57
C ILE A 17 16.68 50.45 -10.74
N LYS A 18 16.20 51.66 -11.01
CA LYS A 18 15.27 51.95 -12.10
C LYS A 18 15.93 51.91 -13.48
N ASP A 19 17.17 52.38 -13.56
CA ASP A 19 17.97 52.42 -14.79
C ASP A 19 18.71 51.09 -15.04
N ALA A 20 18.76 50.19 -14.06
CA ALA A 20 19.23 48.83 -14.25
C ALA A 20 18.32 48.12 -15.27
N PRO A 21 18.90 47.52 -16.33
CA PRO A 21 18.12 46.79 -17.32
C PRO A 21 17.41 45.64 -16.62
N ILE A 22 16.08 45.62 -16.73
CA ILE A 22 15.26 44.51 -16.24
C ILE A 22 15.73 43.26 -17.00
N GLU A 23 16.40 42.34 -16.30
CA GLU A 23 16.85 41.08 -16.88
C GLU A 23 15.63 40.34 -17.40
N LYS A 24 15.46 40.36 -18.73
CA LYS A 24 14.38 39.63 -19.38
C LYS A 24 14.80 38.16 -19.34
N PRO A 25 13.94 37.26 -18.83
CA PRO A 25 14.23 35.85 -18.95
C PRO A 25 14.45 35.51 -20.42
N THR A 26 15.35 34.56 -20.68
CA THR A 26 15.55 34.04 -22.04
C THR A 26 14.22 33.53 -22.57
N LEU A 27 14.01 33.60 -23.89
CA LEU A 27 12.77 33.12 -24.54
C LEU A 27 12.45 31.66 -24.16
N GLU A 28 13.49 30.88 -23.91
CA GLU A 28 13.46 29.46 -23.52
C GLU A 28 13.30 29.21 -22.02
N PHE A 29 13.31 30.26 -21.17
CA PHE A 29 13.27 30.10 -19.71
C PHE A 29 12.08 29.27 -19.24
N THR A 30 10.89 29.60 -19.76
CA THR A 30 9.66 28.88 -19.42
C THR A 30 9.72 27.43 -19.89
N SER A 31 10.29 27.16 -21.07
CA SER A 31 10.44 25.78 -21.58
C SER A 31 11.38 24.99 -20.69
N ASN A 32 12.58 25.50 -20.41
CA ASN A 32 13.56 24.85 -19.55
C ASN A 32 13.03 24.57 -18.13
N VAL A 33 12.27 25.51 -17.57
CA VAL A 33 11.64 25.32 -16.25
C VAL A 33 10.56 24.25 -16.31
N MET A 34 9.71 24.27 -17.35
CA MET A 34 8.65 23.27 -17.51
C MET A 34 9.23 21.87 -17.78
N ASP A 35 10.26 21.76 -18.59
CA ASP A 35 10.99 20.51 -18.87
C ASP A 35 11.65 19.95 -17.61
N SER A 36 12.23 20.83 -16.78
CA SER A 36 12.82 20.45 -15.49
C SER A 36 11.76 20.01 -14.49
N ILE A 37 10.59 20.66 -14.48
CA ILE A 37 9.46 20.27 -13.63
C ILE A 37 8.89 18.93 -14.11
N GLU A 38 8.78 18.70 -15.41
CA GLU A 38 8.26 17.46 -15.98
C GLU A 38 9.21 16.28 -15.69
N MET A 39 10.52 16.46 -15.84
CA MET A 39 11.53 15.46 -15.44
C MET A 39 11.46 15.12 -13.94
N ASN A 40 11.19 16.10 -13.07
CA ASN A 40 11.06 15.86 -11.63
C ASN A 40 9.69 15.31 -11.23
N SER A 41 8.62 15.69 -11.93
CA SER A 41 7.25 15.19 -11.74
C SER A 41 7.05 13.78 -12.30
N GLN A 42 7.93 13.35 -13.22
CA GLN A 42 8.04 11.97 -13.70
C GLN A 42 8.60 10.99 -12.66
N LYS A 43 8.90 11.43 -11.42
CA LYS A 43 8.79 10.54 -10.25
C LYS A 43 7.31 10.17 -10.06
N LYS A 44 6.79 9.44 -11.03
CA LYS A 44 5.50 8.80 -11.01
C LYS A 44 5.47 8.02 -9.71
N ILE A 45 4.54 8.38 -8.83
CA ILE A 45 4.27 7.63 -7.62
C ILE A 45 3.73 6.30 -8.12
N VAL A 46 4.62 5.35 -8.42
CA VAL A 46 4.24 4.06 -8.97
C VAL A 46 3.45 3.37 -7.87
N TYR A 47 2.14 3.25 -8.11
CA TYR A 47 1.24 2.61 -7.17
C TYR A 47 1.71 1.18 -6.94
N LYS A 48 2.34 0.96 -5.78
CA LYS A 48 2.76 -0.35 -5.34
C LYS A 48 1.51 -1.02 -4.75
N PRO A 49 1.07 -2.17 -5.29
CA PRO A 49 -0.11 -2.83 -4.77
C PRO A 49 0.11 -3.19 -3.29
N LEU A 50 -0.85 -2.85 -2.42
CA LEU A 50 -0.81 -3.12 -0.97
C LEU A 50 -0.41 -4.56 -0.64
N ILE A 51 -0.98 -5.52 -1.38
CA ILE A 51 -0.55 -6.92 -1.38
C ILE A 51 -0.07 -7.28 -2.79
N SER A 52 1.16 -7.80 -2.87
CA SER A 52 1.74 -8.38 -4.09
C SER A 52 0.93 -9.61 -4.56
N LYS A 53 1.02 -9.95 -5.85
CA LYS A 53 0.36 -11.13 -6.42
C LYS A 53 0.72 -12.42 -5.66
N ILE A 54 1.96 -12.50 -5.16
CA ILE A 54 2.41 -13.64 -4.35
C ILE A 54 1.74 -13.69 -2.97
N GLY A 55 1.44 -12.53 -2.37
CA GLY A 55 0.75 -12.45 -1.08
C GLY A 55 -0.71 -12.91 -1.18
N TRP A 56 -1.38 -12.61 -2.29
CA TRP A 56 -2.70 -13.17 -2.60
C TRP A 56 -2.68 -14.69 -2.70
N PHE A 57 -1.67 -15.25 -3.38
CA PHE A 57 -1.52 -16.70 -3.51
C PHE A 57 -1.25 -17.39 -2.16
N ALA A 58 -0.44 -16.75 -1.30
CA ALA A 58 -0.17 -17.25 0.04
C ALA A 58 -1.44 -17.29 0.91
N ILE A 59 -2.25 -16.23 0.88
CA ILE A 59 -3.51 -16.16 1.65
C ILE A 59 -4.49 -17.25 1.20
N ILE A 60 -4.66 -17.43 -0.11
CA ILE A 60 -5.54 -18.48 -0.67
C ILE A 60 -5.06 -19.87 -0.26
N THR A 61 -3.75 -20.12 -0.36
CA THR A 61 -3.14 -21.39 0.02
C THR A 61 -3.38 -21.72 1.50
N ILE A 62 -3.16 -20.75 2.39
CA ILE A 62 -3.38 -20.93 3.84
C ILE A 62 -4.85 -21.20 4.14
N LEU A 63 -5.76 -20.40 3.57
CA LEU A 63 -7.20 -20.55 3.82
C LEU A 63 -7.73 -21.90 3.32
N SER A 64 -7.24 -22.33 2.14
CA SER A 64 -7.54 -23.66 1.59
C SER A 64 -7.00 -24.78 2.47
N GLY A 65 -5.76 -24.66 2.95
CA GLY A 65 -5.14 -25.63 3.85
C GLY A 65 -5.92 -25.83 5.15
N ILE A 66 -6.36 -24.73 5.79
CA ILE A 66 -7.23 -24.78 6.98
C ILE A 66 -8.59 -25.43 6.67
N SER A 67 -9.18 -25.11 5.51
CA SER A 67 -10.48 -25.67 5.11
C SER A 67 -10.38 -27.18 4.90
N ILE A 68 -9.33 -27.63 4.22
CA ILE A 68 -9.04 -29.05 3.97
C ILE A 68 -8.76 -29.77 5.29
N TYR A 69 -7.95 -29.18 6.17
CA TYR A 69 -7.66 -29.74 7.50
C TYR A 69 -8.94 -29.94 8.32
N MET A 70 -9.84 -28.95 8.34
CA MET A 70 -11.13 -29.07 9.04
C MET A 70 -12.05 -30.14 8.44
N MET A 71 -12.03 -30.34 7.12
CA MET A 71 -12.80 -31.42 6.48
C MET A 71 -12.25 -32.81 6.80
N ILE A 72 -10.92 -32.97 6.84
CA ILE A 72 -10.27 -34.27 7.06
C ILE A 72 -10.25 -34.63 8.54
N SER A 73 -9.92 -33.69 9.45
CA SER A 73 -9.83 -33.92 10.90
C SER A 73 -11.12 -34.41 11.55
N ASN A 74 -12.26 -34.23 10.90
CA ASN A 74 -13.57 -34.61 11.42
C ASN A 74 -14.13 -35.87 10.76
N ASN A 75 -13.32 -36.55 9.94
CA ASN A 75 -13.62 -37.85 9.37
C ASN A 75 -12.81 -38.91 10.13
N GLU A 76 -13.51 -39.73 10.91
CA GLU A 76 -12.99 -40.81 11.77
C GLU A 76 -12.25 -41.92 10.99
N ASN A 77 -12.25 -41.85 9.64
CA ASN A 77 -11.64 -42.82 8.73
C ASN A 77 -10.66 -42.17 7.73
N SER A 78 -9.88 -41.16 8.12
CA SER A 78 -8.96 -40.52 7.18
C SER A 78 -7.58 -41.21 7.14
N LEU A 79 -7.42 -42.12 6.17
CA LEU A 79 -6.13 -42.68 5.71
C LEU A 79 -5.07 -41.62 5.37
N VAL A 80 -5.48 -40.35 5.19
CA VAL A 80 -4.63 -39.23 4.79
C VAL A 80 -3.97 -38.52 5.99
N LEU A 81 -4.54 -38.62 7.21
CA LEU A 81 -3.92 -38.02 8.40
C LEU A 81 -2.81 -38.88 9.00
N ASP A 82 -2.87 -40.21 8.87
CA ASP A 82 -1.78 -41.11 9.31
C ASP A 82 -0.49 -40.89 8.50
N ALA A 83 -0.58 -40.39 7.27
CA ALA A 83 0.59 -40.07 6.43
C ALA A 83 1.17 -38.68 6.72
N LEU A 84 0.42 -37.80 7.39
CA LEU A 84 0.85 -36.46 7.76
C LEU A 84 1.07 -36.43 9.27
N ASP A 85 2.24 -36.90 9.68
CA ASP A 85 2.65 -36.94 11.08
C ASP A 85 2.74 -35.51 11.66
N PHE A 86 1.62 -35.03 12.21
CA PHE A 86 1.48 -33.72 12.85
C PHE A 86 1.98 -33.72 14.31
N SER A 87 2.65 -34.79 14.74
CA SER A 87 3.22 -34.92 16.10
C SER A 87 4.14 -33.75 16.50
N ILE A 88 4.75 -33.08 15.52
CA ILE A 88 5.64 -31.92 15.74
C ILE A 88 4.87 -30.66 16.17
N VAL A 89 3.61 -30.49 15.77
CA VAL A 89 2.80 -29.29 16.12
C VAL A 89 1.96 -29.52 17.39
N SER A 90 1.65 -30.78 17.70
CA SER A 90 0.77 -31.14 18.82
C SER A 90 1.39 -30.98 20.21
N ASN A 91 2.72 -30.90 20.34
CA ASN A 91 3.42 -30.84 21.62
C ASN A 91 3.52 -29.42 22.22
N ASN A 92 2.54 -28.56 21.94
CA ASN A 92 2.53 -27.18 22.39
C ASN A 92 1.29 -26.99 23.27
N GLY A 93 1.43 -26.55 24.52
CA GLY A 93 0.29 -26.39 25.47
C GLY A 93 -0.86 -25.49 24.96
N LEU A 94 -0.62 -24.69 23.92
CA LEU A 94 -1.66 -23.94 23.21
C LEU A 94 -2.65 -24.84 22.45
N VAL A 95 -2.18 -25.97 21.90
CA VAL A 95 -3.01 -26.94 21.17
C VAL A 95 -3.93 -27.69 22.14
N GLU A 96 -3.47 -27.96 23.36
CA GLU A 96 -4.25 -28.61 24.41
C GLU A 96 -5.39 -27.71 24.93
N ILE A 97 -5.19 -26.39 24.96
CA ILE A 97 -6.24 -25.42 25.32
C ILE A 97 -7.28 -25.28 24.19
N LEU A 98 -6.83 -25.35 22.93
CA LEU A 98 -7.68 -25.24 21.74
C LEU A 98 -8.44 -26.54 21.43
N SER A 99 -7.92 -27.71 21.78
CA SER A 99 -8.56 -29.01 21.54
C SER A 99 -9.83 -29.22 22.38
N GLY A 100 -9.97 -28.49 23.49
CA GLY A 100 -11.20 -28.44 24.29
C GLY A 100 -12.37 -27.71 23.60
N ILE A 101 -12.10 -26.94 22.54
CA ILE A 101 -13.10 -26.14 21.84
C ILE A 101 -13.70 -26.97 20.69
N LYS A 102 -14.91 -27.50 20.92
CA LYS A 102 -15.65 -28.23 19.88
C LYS A 102 -16.26 -27.26 18.88
N PHE A 103 -15.60 -27.07 17.73
CA PHE A 103 -16.18 -26.33 16.62
C PHE A 103 -17.20 -27.19 15.86
N THR A 104 -18.38 -26.62 15.62
CA THR A 104 -19.41 -27.28 14.81
C THR A 104 -19.07 -27.17 13.33
N LYS A 105 -19.44 -28.19 12.52
CA LYS A 105 -19.19 -28.20 11.06
C LYS A 105 -19.72 -26.93 10.37
N ILE A 106 -20.89 -26.45 10.81
CA ILE A 106 -21.52 -25.24 10.27
C ILE A 106 -20.69 -23.97 10.56
N PHE A 107 -20.05 -23.90 11.73
CA PHE A 107 -19.20 -22.77 12.09
C PHE A 107 -17.93 -22.72 11.21
N GLY A 108 -17.30 -23.87 10.95
CA GLY A 108 -16.16 -23.97 10.04
C GLY A 108 -16.50 -23.51 8.61
N TYR A 109 -17.63 -23.96 8.07
CA TYR A 109 -18.10 -23.52 6.75
C TYR A 109 -18.44 -22.03 6.71
N ALA A 110 -19.05 -21.49 7.76
CA ALA A 110 -19.35 -20.07 7.86
C ALA A 110 -18.07 -19.23 7.82
N VAL A 111 -17.05 -19.60 8.62
CA VAL A 111 -15.75 -18.90 8.63
C VAL A 111 -15.08 -18.95 7.26
N CYS A 112 -15.10 -20.10 6.58
CA CYS A 112 -14.54 -20.22 5.23
C CYS A 112 -15.28 -19.33 4.23
N PHE A 113 -16.61 -19.34 4.25
CA PHE A 113 -17.44 -18.51 3.38
C PHE A 113 -17.19 -17.01 3.63
N PHE A 114 -17.15 -16.57 4.88
CA PHE A 114 -16.83 -15.20 5.24
C PHE A 114 -15.41 -14.81 4.83
N GLY A 115 -14.44 -15.71 4.98
CA GLY A 115 -13.06 -15.50 4.52
C GLY A 115 -12.99 -15.26 3.01
N ILE A 116 -13.68 -16.10 2.23
CA ILE A 116 -13.76 -15.93 0.76
C ILE A 116 -14.47 -14.62 0.39
N ALA A 117 -15.59 -14.31 1.04
CA ALA A 117 -16.32 -13.06 0.82
C ALA A 117 -15.45 -11.84 1.12
N TRP A 118 -14.69 -11.86 2.21
CA TRP A 118 -13.73 -10.82 2.57
C TRP A 118 -12.64 -10.64 1.51
N LEU A 119 -12.10 -11.74 0.98
CA LEU A 119 -11.11 -11.71 -0.11
C LEU A 119 -11.67 -11.09 -1.39
N ILE A 120 -12.92 -11.40 -1.73
CA ILE A 120 -13.61 -10.78 -2.86
C ILE A 120 -13.78 -9.28 -2.60
N GLN A 121 -14.21 -8.87 -1.41
CA GLN A 121 -14.38 -7.46 -1.05
C GLN A 121 -13.08 -6.67 -1.19
N VAL A 122 -11.94 -7.19 -0.71
CA VAL A 122 -10.64 -6.53 -0.86
C VAL A 122 -10.21 -6.45 -2.32
N SER A 123 -10.48 -7.48 -3.13
CA SER A 123 -10.17 -7.47 -4.57
C SER A 123 -10.99 -6.44 -5.35
N VAL A 124 -12.29 -6.34 -5.06
CA VAL A 124 -13.18 -5.34 -5.66
C VAL A 124 -12.75 -3.92 -5.30
N LEU A 125 -12.43 -3.69 -4.01
CA LEU A 125 -11.97 -2.39 -3.54
C LEU A 125 -10.64 -1.99 -4.22
N LYS A 126 -9.71 -2.93 -4.34
CA LYS A 126 -8.44 -2.72 -5.08
C LYS A 126 -8.70 -2.35 -6.55
N ASN A 127 -9.61 -3.03 -7.23
CA ASN A 127 -9.95 -2.74 -8.62
C ASN A 127 -10.58 -1.35 -8.78
N TYR A 128 -11.49 -0.99 -7.87
CA TYR A 128 -12.14 0.32 -7.86
C TYR A 128 -11.13 1.48 -7.69
N PHE A 129 -10.20 1.37 -6.72
CA PHE A 129 -9.16 2.39 -6.52
C PHE A 129 -8.16 2.44 -7.68
N ASN A 130 -7.78 1.30 -8.26
CA ASN A 130 -6.87 1.25 -9.41
C ASN A 130 -7.46 1.95 -10.65
N ASN A 131 -8.79 1.96 -10.81
CA ASN A 131 -9.44 2.64 -11.93
C ASN A 131 -9.65 4.15 -11.67
N ARG A 132 -9.66 4.58 -10.40
CA ARG A 132 -9.79 5.99 -10.01
C ARG A 132 -8.46 6.74 -9.94
N LEU A 133 -7.35 6.03 -9.69
CA LEU A 133 -6.00 6.59 -9.49
C LEU A 133 -5.11 6.51 -10.73
N GLN A 134 -5.65 6.10 -11.88
CA GLN A 134 -4.96 6.25 -13.17
C GLN A 134 -5.03 7.71 -13.61
N TYR A 135 -4.04 8.50 -13.19
CA TYR A 135 -3.55 9.68 -13.91
C TYR A 135 -2.32 9.28 -14.73
#